data_AF-A0A946VPB8-F1
#
_entry.id   AF-A0A946VPB8-F1
#
_cell.length_a   1.000
_cell.length_b   1.000
_cell.length_c   1.000
_cell.angle_alpha   90.00
_cell.angle_beta   90.00
_cell.angle_gamma   90.00
#
_symmetry.space_group_name_H-M   'P 1'
#
loop_
_entity.id
_entity.type
_entity.pdbx_description
1 polymer ?
#
loop_
_entity_poly.entity_id
_entity_poly.type
_entity_poly.pdbx_seq_one_letter_code
_entity_poly.pdbx_strand_id
1 'polypeptide(L)'
;MKTVSVFSALSFYLFFSMTATAQQMPAPDLVRTLNCSLNPGITMGDAVEWGRNLPRDEYTPEAVYFREAIHHNSNFRDNFDFQIAWYHGTWEEYVMRLEGNRGGGLAFRQLVRPGDIMTCDPGSDRLINSRPIPNLDVIEGDDSLMLTRLCFLNDDFGNQDAYRWLLGAAENFRRAGSTSLIQMNTRAAGPLTNLDFDRRGFVIQEVGSTPGSLAARMDIVANGMAIGEGLEPVIRRCNYPVLWRTHIIYEAPA
;
A
#
# COMPACT_ATOMS: atom_id res chain seq x y z
N MET A 1 66.96 -24.61 -43.15
CA MET A 1 65.95 -24.72 -42.08
C MET A 1 65.51 -23.33 -41.68
N LYS A 2 64.26 -22.96 -41.97
CA LYS A 2 63.62 -21.71 -41.55
C LYS A 2 62.23 -22.08 -41.04
N THR A 3 62.02 -21.93 -39.74
CA THR A 3 60.71 -22.04 -39.09
C THR A 3 60.17 -20.63 -38.93
N VAL A 4 59.03 -20.33 -39.56
CA VAL A 4 58.24 -19.12 -39.30
C VAL A 4 56.84 -19.59 -38.95
N SER A 5 56.50 -19.47 -37.66
CA SER A 5 55.13 -19.56 -37.15
C SER A 5 54.43 -18.24 -37.36
N VAL A 6 53.17 -18.26 -37.81
CA VAL A 6 52.24 -17.14 -37.70
C VAL A 6 50.94 -17.69 -37.13
N PHE A 7 50.80 -17.58 -35.81
CA PHE A 7 49.52 -17.69 -35.12
C PHE A 7 48.81 -16.34 -35.25
N SER A 8 47.77 -16.26 -36.08
CA SER A 8 46.82 -15.15 -36.08
C SER A 8 45.90 -15.27 -34.87
N ALA A 9 46.08 -14.41 -33.87
CA ALA A 9 45.13 -14.22 -32.78
C ALA A 9 44.36 -12.91 -33.04
N LEU A 10 43.11 -13.04 -33.45
CA LEU A 10 42.17 -11.94 -33.65
C LEU A 10 41.55 -11.58 -32.29
N SER A 11 42.03 -10.52 -31.64
CA SER A 11 41.46 -10.01 -30.40
C SER A 11 40.18 -9.20 -30.68
N PHE A 12 39.01 -9.83 -30.54
CA PHE A 12 37.73 -9.13 -30.45
C PHE A 12 37.54 -8.60 -29.02
N TYR A 13 37.70 -7.29 -28.83
CA TYR A 13 37.31 -6.60 -27.60
C TYR A 13 35.78 -6.54 -27.50
N LEU A 14 35.22 -7.31 -26.55
CA LEU A 14 33.83 -7.20 -26.12
C LEU A 14 33.64 -5.92 -25.30
N PHE A 15 33.09 -4.88 -25.90
CA PHE A 15 32.40 -3.82 -25.17
C PHE A 15 31.04 -4.35 -24.68
N PHE A 16 31.04 -5.05 -23.55
CA PHE A 16 29.82 -5.28 -22.79
C PHE A 16 29.40 -3.96 -22.14
N SER A 17 28.60 -3.18 -22.87
CA SER A 17 27.87 -2.07 -22.29
C SER A 17 26.92 -2.63 -21.24
N MET A 18 27.23 -2.41 -19.96
CA MET A 18 26.28 -2.63 -18.87
C MET A 18 25.13 -1.65 -19.06
N THR A 19 24.04 -2.11 -19.69
CA THR A 19 22.77 -1.40 -19.59
C THR A 19 22.27 -1.64 -18.18
N ALA A 20 22.41 -0.64 -17.31
CA ALA A 20 21.66 -0.59 -16.07
C ALA A 20 20.18 -0.61 -16.47
N THR A 21 19.52 -1.74 -16.30
CA THR A 21 18.07 -1.83 -16.45
C THR A 21 17.47 -0.98 -15.34
N ALA A 22 17.03 0.22 -15.69
CA ALA A 22 16.21 1.01 -14.80
C ALA A 22 14.98 0.17 -14.47
N GLN A 23 14.88 -0.35 -13.24
CA GLN A 23 13.73 -1.14 -12.82
C GLN A 23 12.46 -0.31 -13.07
N GLN A 24 11.64 -0.82 -13.99
CA GLN A 24 10.36 -0.21 -14.31
C GLN A 24 9.41 -0.47 -13.15
N MET A 25 8.66 0.56 -12.77
CA MET A 25 7.67 0.46 -11.71
C MET A 25 6.64 -0.62 -12.10
N PRO A 26 6.30 -1.58 -11.21
CA PRO A 26 5.39 -2.66 -11.55
C PRO A 26 3.97 -2.13 -11.81
N ALA A 27 3.17 -2.97 -12.46
CA ALA A 27 1.74 -2.76 -12.52
C ALA A 27 1.17 -2.66 -11.09
N PRO A 28 0.29 -1.69 -10.80
CA PRO A 28 -0.30 -1.56 -9.49
C PRO A 28 -1.46 -2.54 -9.28
N ASP A 29 -1.65 -2.94 -8.03
CA ASP A 29 -2.94 -3.44 -7.57
C ASP A 29 -3.90 -2.26 -7.41
N LEU A 30 -5.20 -2.53 -7.52
CA LEU A 30 -6.25 -1.54 -7.33
C LEU A 30 -6.91 -1.72 -5.96
N VAL A 31 -6.83 -0.68 -5.14
CA VAL A 31 -7.43 -0.68 -3.79
C VAL A 31 -8.57 0.32 -3.76
N ARG A 32 -9.77 -0.15 -3.46
CA ARG A 32 -10.91 0.71 -3.12
C ARG A 32 -10.88 1.01 -1.64
N THR A 33 -11.03 2.29 -1.26
CA THR A 33 -11.21 2.65 0.14
C THR A 33 -12.44 3.51 0.37
N LEU A 34 -13.08 3.32 1.52
CA LEU A 34 -14.29 4.02 1.94
C LEU A 34 -14.23 4.28 3.45
N ASN A 35 -14.53 5.50 3.86
CA ASN A 35 -14.57 5.87 5.27
C ASN A 35 -15.97 5.66 5.85
N CYS A 36 -16.02 5.13 7.07
CA CYS A 36 -17.26 4.79 7.76
C CYS A 36 -17.22 5.16 9.24
N SER A 37 -18.39 5.44 9.80
CA SER A 37 -18.62 5.65 11.23
C SER A 37 -19.46 4.51 11.77
N LEU A 38 -19.15 4.07 12.97
CA LEU A 38 -19.92 3.09 13.71
C LEU A 38 -21.24 3.72 14.17
N ASN A 39 -22.31 2.94 14.12
CA ASN A 39 -23.58 3.38 14.66
C ASN A 39 -23.53 3.45 16.20
N PRO A 40 -24.41 4.23 16.87
CA PRO A 40 -24.41 4.34 18.33
C PRO A 40 -24.48 2.97 19.03
N GLY A 41 -23.56 2.72 19.96
CA GLY A 41 -23.50 1.48 20.73
C GLY A 41 -22.77 0.32 20.05
N ILE A 42 -22.30 0.50 18.80
CA ILE A 42 -21.49 -0.48 18.08
C ILE A 42 -20.00 -0.19 18.31
N THR A 43 -19.22 -1.24 18.55
CA THR A 43 -17.77 -1.17 18.71
C THR A 43 -17.04 -1.59 17.43
N MET A 44 -15.75 -1.26 17.33
CA MET A 44 -14.91 -1.75 16.24
C MET A 44 -14.84 -3.28 16.21
N GLY A 45 -14.87 -3.93 17.38
CA GLY A 45 -14.91 -5.38 17.50
C GLY A 45 -16.15 -5.99 16.86
N ASP A 46 -17.33 -5.39 17.09
CA ASP A 46 -18.60 -5.85 16.48
C ASP A 46 -18.54 -5.72 14.95
N ALA A 47 -17.98 -4.62 14.45
CA ALA A 47 -17.79 -4.42 13.01
C ALA A 47 -16.83 -5.45 12.40
N VAL A 48 -15.72 -5.74 13.07
CA VAL A 48 -14.75 -6.77 12.63
C VAL A 48 -15.38 -8.16 12.62
N GLU A 49 -16.10 -8.54 13.68
CA GLU A 49 -16.80 -9.82 13.76
C GLU A 49 -17.84 -9.96 12.65
N TRP A 50 -18.69 -8.94 12.48
CA TRP A 50 -19.65 -8.89 11.38
C TRP A 50 -18.96 -9.03 10.02
N GLY A 51 -17.89 -8.26 9.78
CA GLY A 51 -17.14 -8.28 8.53
C GLY A 51 -16.59 -9.66 8.21
N ARG A 52 -16.01 -10.36 9.21
CA ARG A 52 -15.45 -11.71 9.07
C ARG A 52 -16.51 -12.77 8.79
N ASN A 53 -17.72 -12.58 9.32
CA ASN A 53 -18.86 -13.48 9.14
C ASN A 53 -19.65 -13.26 7.84
N LEU A 54 -19.30 -12.23 7.05
CA LEU A 54 -19.92 -12.02 5.74
C LEU A 54 -19.62 -13.20 4.81
N PRO A 55 -20.61 -13.65 4.00
CA PRO A 55 -20.40 -14.71 3.03
C PRO A 55 -19.38 -14.27 1.98
N ARG A 56 -18.70 -15.25 1.38
CA ARG A 56 -17.67 -15.07 0.35
C ARG A 56 -18.11 -15.79 -0.91
N ASP A 57 -17.89 -15.15 -2.05
CA ASP A 57 -18.19 -15.64 -3.38
C ASP A 57 -17.14 -15.16 -4.39
N GLU A 58 -17.32 -15.53 -5.65
CA GLU A 58 -16.46 -15.12 -6.78
C GLU A 58 -16.37 -13.59 -6.97
N TYR A 59 -17.33 -12.82 -6.43
CA TYR A 59 -17.34 -11.36 -6.49
C TYR A 59 -16.70 -10.69 -5.27
N THR A 60 -16.20 -11.48 -4.31
CA THR A 60 -15.50 -10.99 -3.13
C THR A 60 -14.09 -10.54 -3.50
N PRO A 61 -13.63 -9.35 -3.04
CA PRO A 61 -12.26 -8.87 -3.23
C PRO A 61 -11.19 -9.83 -2.69
N GLU A 62 -9.99 -9.83 -3.26
CA GLU A 62 -8.88 -10.73 -2.86
C GLU A 62 -8.51 -10.55 -1.40
N ALA A 63 -8.54 -9.30 -0.92
CA ALA A 63 -8.38 -9.01 0.49
C ALA A 63 -9.28 -7.86 0.93
N VAL A 64 -9.72 -7.92 2.19
CA VAL A 64 -10.54 -6.90 2.84
C VAL A 64 -9.95 -6.59 4.21
N TYR A 65 -9.72 -5.31 4.48
CA TYR A 65 -9.23 -4.84 5.76
C TYR A 65 -10.08 -3.73 6.31
N PHE A 66 -10.29 -3.72 7.62
CA PHE A 66 -10.84 -2.58 8.34
C PHE A 66 -9.73 -1.87 9.10
N ARG A 67 -9.67 -0.54 8.99
CA ARG A 67 -8.56 0.28 9.49
C ARG A 67 -9.08 1.33 10.45
N GLU A 68 -8.86 1.10 11.74
CA GLU A 68 -9.18 2.02 12.82
C GLU A 68 -8.01 2.98 13.06
N ALA A 69 -8.24 4.29 13.05
CA ALA A 69 -7.17 5.24 13.31
C ALA A 69 -6.89 5.37 14.81
N ILE A 70 -5.70 4.96 15.25
CA ILE A 70 -5.30 5.01 16.66
C ILE A 70 -4.44 6.25 16.98
N HIS A 71 -3.76 6.83 15.99
CA HIS A 71 -3.09 8.13 16.15
C HIS A 71 -3.18 8.93 14.86
N HIS A 72 -3.65 10.18 14.97
CA HIS A 72 -3.98 11.02 13.84
C HIS A 72 -4.06 12.48 14.28
N ASN A 73 -3.90 13.41 13.34
CA ASN A 73 -4.12 14.83 13.60
C ASN A 73 -5.61 15.21 13.40
N SER A 74 -5.97 16.43 13.79
CA SER A 74 -7.35 16.95 13.70
C SER A 74 -7.94 16.88 12.28
N ASN A 75 -7.11 16.94 11.24
CA ASN A 75 -7.59 16.86 9.84
C ASN A 75 -8.14 15.47 9.48
N PHE A 76 -7.91 14.46 10.31
CA PHE A 76 -8.43 13.12 10.13
C PHE A 76 -9.71 12.88 10.95
N ARG A 77 -9.93 13.63 12.05
CA ARG A 77 -11.00 13.34 13.03
C ARG A 77 -12.41 13.75 12.63
N ASP A 78 -12.59 14.58 11.62
CA ASP A 78 -13.85 15.32 11.60
C ASP A 78 -15.10 14.49 11.24
N ASN A 79 -15.02 13.26 10.66
CA ASN A 79 -16.26 12.58 10.24
C ASN A 79 -16.30 11.03 10.21
N PHE A 80 -15.28 10.26 10.63
CA PHE A 80 -15.33 8.80 10.51
C PHE A 80 -14.50 8.04 11.54
N ASP A 81 -14.94 6.82 11.90
CA ASP A 81 -14.30 5.96 12.92
C ASP A 81 -13.25 5.02 12.31
N PHE A 82 -13.50 4.51 11.10
CA PHE A 82 -12.59 3.59 10.42
C PHE A 82 -12.68 3.70 8.90
N GLN A 83 -11.71 3.10 8.22
CA GLN A 83 -11.69 2.96 6.76
C GLN A 83 -11.76 1.49 6.37
N ILE A 84 -12.59 1.18 5.39
CA ILE A 84 -12.59 -0.13 4.73
C ILE A 84 -11.67 -0.06 3.51
N ALA A 85 -10.84 -1.08 3.31
CA ALA A 85 -10.00 -1.24 2.14
C ALA A 85 -10.29 -2.59 1.47
N TRP A 86 -10.64 -2.57 0.20
CA TRP A 86 -10.82 -3.75 -0.65
C TRP A 86 -9.73 -3.79 -1.71
N TYR A 87 -8.98 -4.89 -1.74
CA TYR A 87 -7.89 -5.11 -2.68
C TYR A 87 -8.39 -5.92 -3.87
N HIS A 88 -8.05 -5.42 -5.05
CA HIS A 88 -8.30 -6.04 -6.35
C HIS A 88 -6.96 -6.04 -7.09
N GLY A 89 -6.55 -7.16 -7.68
CA GLY A 89 -5.31 -7.22 -8.45
C GLY A 89 -5.37 -6.37 -9.72
N THR A 90 -6.53 -6.28 -10.37
CA THR A 90 -6.67 -5.52 -11.64
C THR A 90 -7.95 -4.69 -11.75
N TRP A 91 -7.97 -3.75 -12.70
CA TRP A 91 -9.18 -3.02 -13.10
C TRP A 91 -10.28 -3.95 -13.64
N GLU A 92 -9.91 -4.97 -14.41
CA GLU A 92 -10.85 -5.94 -14.97
C GLU A 92 -11.57 -6.69 -13.83
N GLU A 93 -10.78 -7.20 -12.89
CA GLU A 93 -11.30 -7.87 -11.71
C GLU A 93 -12.15 -6.94 -10.82
N TYR A 94 -11.72 -5.69 -10.63
CA TYR A 94 -12.52 -4.69 -9.92
C TYR A 94 -13.89 -4.46 -10.56
N VAL A 95 -13.94 -4.23 -11.87
CA VAL A 95 -15.19 -4.01 -12.60
C VAL A 95 -16.06 -5.26 -12.57
N MET A 96 -15.48 -6.44 -12.79
CA MET A 96 -16.19 -7.72 -12.72
C MET A 96 -16.87 -7.90 -11.35
N ARG A 97 -16.14 -7.68 -10.25
CA ARG A 97 -16.67 -7.77 -8.89
C ARG A 97 -17.72 -6.71 -8.58
N LEU A 98 -17.52 -5.48 -9.07
CA LEU A 98 -18.48 -4.40 -8.88
C LEU A 98 -19.82 -4.72 -9.55
N GLU A 99 -19.79 -5.16 -10.81
CA GLU A 99 -20.99 -5.51 -11.57
C GLU A 99 -21.68 -6.76 -11.01
N GLY A 100 -20.91 -7.78 -10.62
CA GLY A 100 -21.44 -8.98 -9.96
C GLY A 100 -22.18 -8.66 -8.65
N ASN A 101 -21.62 -7.77 -7.83
CA ASN A 101 -22.27 -7.34 -6.59
C ASN A 101 -23.57 -6.55 -6.83
N ARG A 102 -23.62 -5.71 -7.88
CA ARG A 102 -24.86 -5.02 -8.30
C ARG A 102 -25.96 -5.99 -8.73
N GLY A 103 -25.59 -7.17 -9.24
CA GLY A 103 -26.50 -8.25 -9.61
C GLY A 103 -27.16 -9.00 -8.44
N GLY A 104 -26.85 -8.65 -7.17
CA GLY A 104 -27.50 -9.23 -6.00
C GLY A 104 -26.65 -10.24 -5.23
N GLY A 105 -25.35 -9.92 -5.06
CA GLY A 105 -24.35 -10.72 -4.33
C GLY A 105 -24.76 -11.09 -2.90
N LEU A 106 -24.11 -12.13 -2.36
CA LEU A 106 -24.55 -12.80 -1.13
C LEU A 106 -24.42 -11.92 0.14
N ALA A 107 -23.49 -10.96 0.15
CA ALA A 107 -23.22 -10.11 1.31
C ALA A 107 -24.44 -9.27 1.77
N PHE A 108 -25.36 -8.96 0.86
CA PHE A 108 -26.56 -8.16 1.17
C PHE A 108 -27.79 -8.98 1.62
N ARG A 109 -27.68 -10.32 1.70
CA ARG A 109 -28.79 -11.21 2.10
C ARG A 109 -28.80 -11.58 3.59
N GLN A 110 -27.94 -10.98 4.39
CA GLN A 110 -27.78 -11.24 5.83
C GLN A 110 -28.88 -10.58 6.70
N LEU A 111 -29.14 -11.16 7.87
CA LEU A 111 -30.08 -10.61 8.86
C LEU A 111 -29.57 -9.28 9.45
N VAL A 112 -28.25 -9.16 9.67
CA VAL A 112 -27.59 -7.92 10.08
C VAL A 112 -27.04 -7.24 8.85
N ARG A 113 -27.60 -6.08 8.51
CA ARG A 113 -27.23 -5.31 7.33
C ARG A 113 -26.06 -4.38 7.68
N PRO A 114 -25.24 -3.97 6.69
CA PRO A 114 -24.21 -2.96 6.93
C PRO A 114 -24.74 -1.72 7.66
N GLY A 115 -25.96 -1.26 7.31
CA GLY A 115 -26.60 -0.09 7.92
C GLY A 115 -27.00 -0.25 9.39
N ASP A 116 -26.99 -1.47 9.94
CA ASP A 116 -27.20 -1.71 11.37
C ASP A 116 -25.89 -1.51 12.16
N ILE A 117 -24.73 -1.71 11.51
CA ILE A 117 -23.40 -1.65 12.11
C ILE A 117 -22.75 -0.27 11.92
N MET A 118 -22.84 0.27 10.71
CA MET A 118 -22.05 1.43 10.28
C MET A 118 -22.79 2.28 9.25
N THR A 119 -22.38 3.55 9.17
CA THR A 119 -22.76 4.48 8.11
C THR A 119 -21.49 4.92 7.38
N CYS A 120 -21.44 4.76 6.06
CA CYS A 120 -20.27 5.12 5.26
C CYS A 120 -20.52 6.39 4.44
N ASP A 121 -19.50 7.24 4.30
CA ASP A 121 -19.55 8.46 3.51
C ASP A 121 -19.22 8.17 2.04
N PRO A 122 -20.19 8.23 1.10
CA PRO A 122 -19.92 8.02 -0.32
C PRO A 122 -18.95 9.04 -0.91
N GLY A 123 -18.86 10.25 -0.31
CA GLY A 123 -17.92 11.29 -0.71
C GLY A 123 -16.45 10.93 -0.42
N SER A 124 -16.20 9.88 0.37
CA SER A 124 -14.86 9.39 0.68
C SER A 124 -14.38 8.25 -0.22
N ASP A 125 -15.28 7.69 -1.04
CA ASP A 125 -15.03 6.53 -1.92
C ASP A 125 -13.95 6.86 -2.96
N ARG A 126 -12.88 6.06 -2.97
CA ARG A 126 -11.73 6.30 -3.84
C ARG A 126 -11.09 5.00 -4.28
N LEU A 127 -10.46 5.07 -5.45
CA LEU A 127 -9.60 4.02 -5.99
C LEU A 127 -8.14 4.49 -5.98
N ILE A 128 -7.27 3.62 -5.50
CA ILE A 128 -5.84 3.87 -5.33
C ILE A 128 -5.08 2.78 -6.10
N ASN A 129 -4.06 3.21 -6.83
CA ASN A 129 -3.04 2.31 -7.36
C ASN A 129 -2.04 2.02 -6.23
N SER A 130 -2.00 0.79 -5.74
CA SER A 130 -1.07 0.32 -4.71
C SER A 130 0.07 -0.44 -5.36
N ARG A 131 1.31 -0.13 -4.97
CA ARG A 131 2.51 -0.81 -5.46
C ARG A 131 3.35 -1.27 -4.28
N PRO A 132 3.30 -2.54 -3.90
CA PRO A 132 4.14 -3.06 -2.83
C PRO A 132 5.61 -3.04 -3.23
N ILE A 133 6.45 -2.67 -2.29
CA ILE A 133 7.89 -2.85 -2.39
C ILE A 133 8.21 -4.34 -2.12
N PRO A 134 8.98 -5.03 -2.98
CA PRO A 134 9.21 -6.47 -2.83
C PRO A 134 10.02 -6.87 -1.58
N ASN A 135 9.93 -8.17 -1.24
CA ASN A 135 10.68 -8.87 -0.19
C ASN A 135 10.39 -8.33 1.22
N LEU A 136 9.12 -8.28 1.57
CA LEU A 136 8.63 -7.78 2.86
C LEU A 136 7.66 -8.78 3.49
N ASP A 137 7.48 -8.66 4.80
CA ASP A 137 6.67 -9.60 5.58
C ASP A 137 5.18 -9.44 5.28
N VAL A 138 4.46 -10.54 5.47
CA VAL A 138 3.00 -10.56 5.50
C VAL A 138 2.51 -10.30 6.92
N ILE A 139 1.24 -9.88 7.07
CA ILE A 139 0.64 -9.74 8.40
C ILE A 139 0.50 -11.13 9.03
N GLU A 140 0.93 -11.25 10.28
CA GLU A 140 0.78 -12.43 11.11
C GLU A 140 -0.45 -12.29 12.02
N GLY A 141 -1.32 -13.29 12.00
CA GLY A 141 -2.52 -13.31 12.83
C GLY A 141 -3.66 -12.45 12.27
N ASP A 142 -4.44 -11.86 13.17
CA ASP A 142 -5.75 -11.27 12.86
C ASP A 142 -5.70 -9.76 12.62
N ASP A 143 -4.68 -9.08 13.13
CA ASP A 143 -4.46 -7.65 12.98
C ASP A 143 -2.98 -7.25 13.06
N SER A 144 -2.69 -6.05 12.57
CA SER A 144 -1.40 -5.40 12.77
C SER A 144 -1.55 -3.88 12.78
N LEU A 145 -0.43 -3.16 12.84
CA LEU A 145 -0.40 -1.72 12.67
C LEU A 145 -0.01 -1.35 11.24
N MET A 146 -0.56 -0.23 10.79
CA MET A 146 -0.17 0.44 9.55
C MET A 146 0.13 1.91 9.84
N LEU A 147 1.20 2.43 9.28
CA LEU A 147 1.52 3.86 9.25
C LEU A 147 1.31 4.39 7.83
N THR A 148 0.60 5.50 7.67
CA THR A 148 0.46 6.16 6.37
C THR A 148 1.00 7.58 6.40
N ARG A 149 1.70 7.97 5.33
CA ARG A 149 2.30 9.30 5.16
C ARG A 149 2.01 9.81 3.76
N LEU A 150 1.42 10.98 3.64
CA LEU A 150 1.30 11.69 2.37
C LEU A 150 2.59 12.46 2.09
N CYS A 151 3.22 12.17 0.96
CA CYS A 151 4.47 12.77 0.52
C CYS A 151 4.29 13.52 -0.79
N PHE A 152 5.11 14.54 -0.98
CA PHE A 152 5.17 15.35 -2.20
C PHE A 152 6.57 15.30 -2.78
N LEU A 153 6.66 15.11 -4.09
CA LEU A 153 7.90 15.10 -4.84
C LEU A 153 8.47 16.51 -5.04
N ASN A 154 9.79 16.57 -5.21
CA ASN A 154 10.48 17.73 -5.78
C ASN A 154 10.08 17.93 -7.25
N ASP A 155 10.26 19.14 -7.78
CA ASP A 155 9.65 19.56 -9.05
C ASP A 155 10.13 18.76 -10.27
N ASP A 156 11.36 18.24 -10.24
CA ASP A 156 11.98 17.50 -11.34
C ASP A 156 11.75 15.99 -11.31
N PHE A 157 11.00 15.47 -10.32
CA PHE A 157 10.84 14.04 -10.09
C PHE A 157 9.40 13.55 -10.30
N GLY A 158 9.29 12.31 -10.77
CA GLY A 158 8.01 11.62 -10.97
C GLY A 158 7.79 10.45 -10.02
N ASN A 159 6.61 9.83 -10.11
CA ASN A 159 6.24 8.67 -9.29
C ASN A 159 7.21 7.49 -9.44
N GLN A 160 7.81 7.33 -10.62
CA GLN A 160 8.82 6.29 -10.84
C GLN A 160 10.08 6.53 -10.01
N ASP A 161 10.51 7.78 -9.87
CA ASP A 161 11.68 8.14 -9.05
C ASP A 161 11.36 7.93 -7.56
N ALA A 162 10.15 8.27 -7.12
CA ALA A 162 9.67 7.95 -5.79
C ALA A 162 9.69 6.45 -5.51
N TYR A 163 9.20 5.63 -6.45
CA TYR A 163 9.19 4.18 -6.31
C TYR A 163 10.62 3.63 -6.18
N ARG A 164 11.57 4.11 -7.00
CA ARG A 164 12.98 3.72 -6.90
C ARG A 164 13.61 4.16 -5.59
N TRP A 165 13.28 5.36 -5.12
CA TRP A 165 13.73 5.82 -3.81
C TRP A 165 13.21 4.94 -2.68
N LEU A 166 11.94 4.51 -2.75
CA LEU A 166 11.35 3.59 -1.79
C LEU A 166 12.01 2.19 -1.80
N LEU A 167 12.48 1.71 -2.95
CA LEU A 167 13.28 0.47 -3.02
C LEU A 167 14.57 0.61 -2.20
N GLY A 168 15.26 1.74 -2.32
CA GLY A 168 16.46 2.04 -1.55
C GLY A 168 16.18 2.22 -0.05
N ALA A 169 15.11 2.96 0.28
CA ALA A 169 14.69 3.17 1.67
C ALA A 169 14.31 1.84 2.34
N ALA A 170 13.60 0.96 1.63
CA ALA A 170 13.26 -0.38 2.10
C ALA A 170 14.52 -1.19 2.43
N GLU A 171 15.52 -1.14 1.56
CA GLU A 171 16.80 -1.80 1.79
C GLU A 171 17.55 -1.26 3.02
N ASN A 172 17.53 0.06 3.23
CA ASN A 172 18.09 0.65 4.45
C ASN A 172 17.38 0.12 5.70
N PHE A 173 16.05 -0.02 5.67
CA PHE A 173 15.30 -0.63 6.79
C PHE A 173 15.64 -2.10 7.00
N ARG A 174 15.81 -2.88 5.93
CA ARG A 174 16.21 -4.29 6.03
C ARG A 174 17.57 -4.44 6.70
N ARG A 175 18.54 -3.59 6.33
CA ARG A 175 19.87 -3.57 6.99
C ARG A 175 19.78 -3.22 8.47
N ALA A 176 18.79 -2.42 8.85
CA ALA A 176 18.49 -2.10 10.24
C ALA A 176 17.61 -3.15 10.94
N GLY A 177 17.27 -4.27 10.28
CA GLY A 177 16.51 -5.39 10.86
C GLY A 177 14.99 -5.29 10.74
N SER A 178 14.45 -4.37 9.93
CA SER A 178 13.01 -4.24 9.68
C SER A 178 12.64 -4.72 8.27
N THR A 179 11.74 -5.69 8.20
CA THR A 179 11.15 -6.24 6.97
C THR A 179 9.67 -5.90 6.77
N SER A 180 9.14 -4.92 7.53
CA SER A 180 7.76 -4.44 7.39
C SER A 180 7.39 -4.09 5.94
N LEU A 181 6.19 -4.47 5.51
CA LEU A 181 5.63 -4.13 4.21
C LEU A 181 5.63 -2.62 3.99
N ILE A 182 5.98 -2.20 2.77
CA ILE A 182 5.97 -0.82 2.31
C ILE A 182 5.21 -0.82 1.00
N GLN A 183 4.24 0.07 0.85
CA GLN A 183 3.48 0.24 -0.39
C GLN A 183 3.51 1.70 -0.80
N MET A 184 3.69 1.95 -2.10
CA MET A 184 3.51 3.25 -2.71
C MET A 184 2.11 3.34 -3.31
N ASN A 185 1.34 4.32 -2.82
CA ASN A 185 -0.03 4.52 -3.22
C ASN A 185 -0.20 5.83 -3.98
N THR A 186 -0.75 5.76 -5.18
CA THR A 186 -1.11 6.94 -5.98
C THR A 186 -2.60 6.90 -6.29
N ARG A 187 -3.26 8.04 -6.47
CA ARG A 187 -4.67 8.04 -6.83
C ARG A 187 -4.90 7.37 -8.19
N ALA A 188 -6.00 6.63 -8.31
CA ALA A 188 -6.48 6.05 -9.57
C ALA A 188 -7.79 6.73 -10.00
N ALA A 189 -8.78 6.80 -9.11
CA ALA A 189 -10.06 7.49 -9.31
C ALA A 189 -10.68 7.91 -7.96
N GLY A 190 -11.78 8.68 -8.00
CA GLY A 190 -12.47 9.22 -6.81
C GLY A 190 -12.47 10.75 -6.77
N PRO A 191 -12.86 11.39 -5.66
CA PRO A 191 -12.92 12.85 -5.57
C PRO A 191 -11.52 13.48 -5.74
N LEU A 192 -11.47 14.63 -6.42
CA LEU A 192 -10.28 15.50 -6.42
C LEU A 192 -10.22 16.16 -5.04
N THR A 193 -9.20 15.86 -4.27
CA THR A 193 -9.00 16.47 -2.94
C THR A 193 -8.07 17.68 -3.01
N ASN A 194 -7.07 17.64 -3.89
CA ASN A 194 -6.12 18.74 -4.11
C ASN A 194 -5.34 18.52 -5.43
N LEU A 195 -5.32 19.53 -6.32
CA LEU A 195 -4.59 19.48 -7.60
C LEU A 195 -3.07 19.24 -7.42
N ASP A 196 -2.49 19.67 -6.30
CA ASP A 196 -1.07 19.41 -6.00
C ASP A 196 -0.81 17.95 -5.64
N PHE A 197 -1.77 17.28 -4.97
CA PHE A 197 -1.70 15.86 -4.71
C PHE A 197 -1.81 15.06 -6.00
N ASP A 198 -2.75 15.44 -6.86
CA ASP A 198 -3.06 14.69 -8.09
C ASP A 198 -1.90 14.67 -9.11
N ARG A 199 -0.96 15.61 -9.04
CA ARG A 199 0.19 15.66 -9.95
C ARG A 199 1.49 15.10 -9.38
N ARG A 200 1.74 15.29 -8.08
CA ARG A 200 3.07 15.06 -7.46
C ARG A 200 3.01 14.47 -6.06
N GLY A 201 1.82 14.06 -5.63
CA GLY A 201 1.59 13.46 -4.33
C GLY A 201 1.48 11.94 -4.42
N PHE A 202 2.01 11.26 -3.40
CA PHE A 202 1.81 9.83 -3.20
C PHE A 202 1.74 9.54 -1.70
N VAL A 203 1.11 8.44 -1.34
CA VAL A 203 1.05 7.96 0.05
C VAL A 203 2.03 6.80 0.20
N ILE A 204 2.88 6.85 1.22
CA ILE A 204 3.63 5.70 1.70
C ILE A 204 2.76 5.00 2.74
N GLN A 205 2.51 3.71 2.56
CA GLN A 205 1.93 2.85 3.60
C GLN A 205 3.01 1.91 4.11
N GLU A 206 3.14 1.78 5.42
CA GLU A 206 4.07 0.86 6.08
C GLU A 206 3.26 -0.04 7.00
N VAL A 207 3.32 -1.36 6.82
CA VAL A 207 2.54 -2.33 7.60
C VAL A 207 3.50 -3.31 8.27
N GLY A 208 3.40 -3.46 9.58
CA GLY A 208 4.16 -4.48 10.30
C GLY A 208 3.57 -5.86 10.07
N SER A 209 4.39 -6.91 10.14
CA SER A 209 3.89 -8.28 10.31
C SER A 209 3.06 -8.41 11.59
N THR A 210 3.45 -7.70 12.64
CA THR A 210 2.73 -7.60 13.91
C THR A 210 2.71 -6.14 14.35
N PRO A 211 1.86 -5.76 15.33
CA PRO A 211 1.94 -4.44 15.95
C PRO A 211 3.34 -4.10 16.49
N GLY A 212 4.01 -5.09 17.09
CA GLY A 212 5.35 -4.94 17.63
C GLY A 212 6.41 -4.68 16.57
N SER A 213 6.32 -5.32 15.39
CA SER A 213 7.32 -5.13 14.34
C SER A 213 7.24 -3.74 13.69
N LEU A 214 6.04 -3.16 13.52
CA LEU A 214 5.94 -1.77 13.06
C LEU A 214 6.44 -0.80 14.14
N ALA A 215 6.13 -1.03 15.42
CA ALA A 215 6.63 -0.18 16.51
C ALA A 215 8.16 -0.20 16.56
N ALA A 216 8.78 -1.39 16.48
CA ALA A 216 10.24 -1.53 16.44
C ALA A 216 10.85 -0.78 15.24
N ARG A 217 10.20 -0.82 14.06
CA ARG A 217 10.61 -0.03 12.90
C ARG A 217 10.55 1.48 13.17
N MET A 218 9.52 1.96 13.87
CA MET A 218 9.43 3.38 14.24
C MET A 218 10.58 3.78 15.19
N ASP A 219 10.96 2.90 16.11
CA ASP A 219 12.09 3.12 17.02
C ASP A 219 13.43 3.20 16.29
N ILE A 220 13.62 2.43 15.20
CA ILE A 220 14.82 2.56 14.35
C ILE A 220 14.99 4.00 13.84
N VAL A 221 13.90 4.61 13.37
CA VAL A 221 13.91 6.01 12.90
C VAL A 221 14.11 6.98 14.05
N ALA A 222 13.42 6.76 15.18
CA ALA A 222 13.56 7.59 16.37
C ALA A 222 15.00 7.58 16.93
N ASN A 223 15.72 6.47 16.76
CA ASN A 223 17.12 6.30 17.16
C ASN A 223 18.14 6.85 16.14
N GLY A 224 17.69 7.65 15.17
CA GLY A 224 18.56 8.44 14.31
C GLY A 224 18.84 7.85 12.94
N MET A 225 18.13 6.80 12.52
CA MET A 225 18.27 6.28 11.16
C MET A 225 17.87 7.35 10.12
N ALA A 226 18.80 7.68 9.24
CA ALA A 226 18.53 8.47 8.05
C ALA A 226 17.95 7.55 6.95
N ILE A 227 16.62 7.51 6.83
CA ILE A 227 15.91 6.63 5.87
C ILE A 227 16.47 6.78 4.44
N GLY A 228 16.79 8.00 4.03
CA GLY A 228 17.33 8.35 2.72
C GLY A 228 18.85 8.28 2.59
N GLU A 229 19.58 7.69 3.55
CA GLU A 229 21.04 7.61 3.48
C GLU A 229 21.49 6.91 2.20
N GLY A 230 22.37 7.58 1.45
CA GLY A 230 22.87 7.11 0.15
C GLY A 230 21.88 7.21 -1.01
N LEU A 231 20.73 7.89 -0.84
CA LEU A 231 19.70 8.06 -1.86
C LEU A 231 19.59 9.53 -2.30
N GLU A 232 19.26 9.73 -3.58
CA GLU A 232 18.93 11.06 -4.12
C GLU A 232 17.68 11.62 -3.40
N PRO A 233 17.67 12.89 -2.95
CA PRO A 233 16.51 13.47 -2.26
C PRO A 233 15.35 13.79 -3.22
N VAL A 234 14.57 12.77 -3.59
CA VAL A 234 13.40 12.92 -4.50
C VAL A 234 12.16 13.48 -3.80
N ILE A 235 12.04 13.26 -2.49
CA ILE A 235 10.89 13.68 -1.68
C ILE A 235 11.14 15.06 -1.11
N ARG A 236 10.27 16.02 -1.43
CA ARG A 236 10.32 17.39 -0.90
C ARG A 236 9.92 17.44 0.57
N ARG A 237 8.77 16.83 0.88
CA ARG A 237 8.17 16.80 2.22
C ARG A 237 7.13 15.71 2.34
N CYS A 238 6.93 15.21 3.56
CA CYS A 238 5.78 14.40 3.92
C CYS A 238 4.97 15.10 5.03
N ASN A 239 3.68 14.83 5.11
CA ASN A 239 2.83 15.30 6.19
C ASN A 239 3.04 14.47 7.47
N TYR A 240 2.30 14.84 8.53
CA TYR A 240 2.25 14.04 9.75
C TYR A 240 1.62 12.66 9.48
N PRO A 241 2.23 11.58 9.98
CA PRO A 241 1.74 10.24 9.76
C PRO A 241 0.40 10.01 10.46
N VAL A 242 -0.41 9.12 9.88
CA VAL A 242 -1.56 8.51 10.56
C VAL A 242 -1.18 7.07 10.90
N LEU A 243 -1.39 6.68 12.17
CA LEU A 243 -1.23 5.31 12.64
C LEU A 243 -2.59 4.65 12.75
N TRP A 244 -2.67 3.45 12.22
CA TRP A 244 -3.88 2.66 12.09
C TRP A 244 -3.68 1.31 12.73
N ARG A 245 -4.72 0.79 13.37
CA ARG A 245 -4.90 -0.63 13.58
C ARG A 245 -5.61 -1.21 12.36
N THR A 246 -4.99 -2.20 11.72
CA THR A 246 -5.50 -2.84 10.50
C THR A 246 -5.95 -4.26 10.85
N HIS A 247 -7.26 -4.49 10.83
CA HIS A 247 -7.87 -5.79 11.04
C HIS A 247 -8.03 -6.52 9.71
N ILE A 248 -7.60 -7.78 9.66
CA ILE A 248 -7.87 -8.66 8.53
C ILE A 248 -9.33 -9.12 8.64
N ILE A 249 -10.10 -8.86 7.58
CA ILE A 249 -11.50 -9.28 7.45
C ILE A 249 -11.64 -10.49 6.54
N TYR A 250 -10.83 -10.50 5.48
CA TYR A 250 -10.75 -11.60 4.52
C TYR A 250 -9.46 -11.50 3.73
N GLU A 251 -8.84 -12.64 3.45
CA GLU A 251 -7.79 -12.81 2.45
C GLU A 251 -8.09 -14.11 1.70
N ALA A 252 -8.08 -14.06 0.37
CA ALA A 252 -8.26 -15.23 -0.46
C ALA A 252 -7.07 -16.18 -0.25
N PRO A 253 -7.29 -17.51 -0.29
CA PRO A 253 -6.20 -18.48 -0.29
C PRO A 253 -5.27 -18.21 -1.48
N ALA A 254 -3.97 -18.23 -1.23
CA ALA A 254 -2.93 -18.13 -2.26
C ALA A 254 -2.89 -19.36 -3.18
#